data_AF-A0A5M6CHQ8-F1
#
_entry.id   AF-A0A5M6CHQ8-F1
#
_cell.length_a   1.000
_cell.length_b   1.000
_cell.length_c   1.000
_cell.angle_alpha   90.00
_cell.angle_beta   90.00
_cell.angle_gamma   90.00
#
_symmetry.space_group_name_H-M   'P 1'
#
loop_
_entity.id
_entity.type
_entity.pdbx_description
1 polymer ?
#
loop_
_entity_poly.entity_id
_entity_poly.type
_entity_poly.pdbx_seq_one_letter_code
_entity_poly.pdbx_strand_id
1 'polypeptide(L)'
;MNAACVVAVLDTGINTDNITGGNYLPEISFNPETDIPVTLKAHGTDVCNTILKIAPEAILLPVQITNEFGQLNTPLLEAALDWILQKHQQMNIKVVCAAFADYTHHLTDKDFADSKVRHQIILLKEQGVIVVAAAGNHQLSFNDKAIQGMAWPAIIREVVSVGALNREGQIATYSQRLNKGMKTDCATTVFTMPDAPGDTSGATAVMAGVIAKLYTQHPGLTTTQLTAQLKSDMQIAKDEEENLWPVFFYRP
;
A
#
# COMPACT_ATOMS: atom_id res chain seq x y z
N MET A 1 20.65 -17.20 -10.07
CA MET A 1 19.52 -16.30 -10.42
C MET A 1 18.98 -15.78 -9.10
N ASN A 2 18.94 -14.46 -8.90
CA ASN A 2 18.33 -13.90 -7.69
C ASN A 2 16.82 -14.13 -7.78
N ALA A 3 16.20 -14.62 -6.72
CA ALA A 3 14.75 -14.80 -6.70
C ALA A 3 14.07 -13.43 -6.82
N ALA A 4 13.25 -13.24 -7.86
CA ALA A 4 12.52 -12.00 -8.07
C ALA A 4 11.59 -11.70 -6.88
N CYS A 5 11.49 -10.42 -6.51
CA CYS A 5 10.61 -9.94 -5.44
C CYS A 5 9.15 -10.20 -5.82
N VAL A 6 8.39 -10.89 -4.97
CA VAL A 6 6.95 -11.03 -5.14
C VAL A 6 6.20 -9.95 -4.38
N VAL A 7 5.30 -9.26 -5.09
CA VAL A 7 4.39 -8.24 -4.54
C VAL A 7 2.98 -8.82 -4.51
N ALA A 8 2.45 -9.08 -3.32
CA ALA A 8 1.05 -9.46 -3.14
C ALA A 8 0.18 -8.20 -3.24
N VAL A 9 -0.71 -8.15 -4.23
CA VAL A 9 -1.61 -7.01 -4.48
C VAL A 9 -3.01 -7.39 -3.98
N LEU A 10 -3.40 -6.84 -2.84
CA LEU A 10 -4.66 -7.12 -2.17
C LEU A 10 -5.69 -6.10 -2.63
N ASP A 11 -6.58 -6.50 -3.54
CA ASP A 11 -7.48 -5.58 -4.23
C ASP A 11 -8.74 -6.30 -4.75
N THR A 12 -9.37 -5.78 -5.80
CA THR A 12 -10.56 -6.34 -6.45
C THR A 12 -10.29 -7.57 -7.33
N GLY A 13 -9.06 -8.10 -7.31
CA GLY A 13 -8.56 -8.99 -8.35
C GLY A 13 -8.10 -8.19 -9.57
N ILE A 14 -7.79 -8.88 -10.67
CA ILE A 14 -7.25 -8.29 -11.89
C ILE A 14 -7.94 -8.81 -13.15
N ASN A 15 -7.91 -7.98 -14.19
CA ASN A 15 -8.09 -8.41 -15.56
C ASN A 15 -6.72 -8.60 -16.21
N THR A 16 -6.28 -9.86 -16.38
CA THR A 16 -4.98 -10.18 -16.97
C THR A 16 -4.82 -9.69 -18.40
N ASP A 17 -5.91 -9.58 -19.17
CA ASP A 17 -5.88 -9.08 -20.55
C ASP A 17 -5.45 -7.61 -20.64
N ASN A 18 -5.59 -6.89 -19.53
CA ASN A 18 -5.27 -5.47 -19.42
C ASN A 18 -3.95 -5.22 -18.66
N ILE A 19 -3.20 -6.26 -18.30
CA ILE A 19 -1.85 -6.12 -17.72
C ILE A 19 -0.82 -6.01 -18.83
N THR A 20 -0.08 -4.91 -18.84
CA THR A 20 0.92 -4.60 -19.88
C THR A 20 2.31 -5.09 -19.50
N GLY A 21 2.57 -6.37 -19.77
CA GLY A 21 3.88 -7.00 -19.52
C GLY A 21 4.08 -7.46 -18.07
N GLY A 22 5.32 -7.76 -17.70
CA GLY A 22 5.67 -8.22 -16.35
C GLY A 22 5.35 -9.69 -16.08
N ASN A 23 5.75 -10.16 -14.90
CA ASN A 23 5.47 -11.51 -14.43
C ASN A 23 4.35 -11.46 -13.40
N TYR A 24 3.37 -12.35 -13.50
CA TYR A 24 2.34 -12.52 -12.48
C TYR A 24 2.05 -14.00 -12.23
N LEU A 25 1.74 -14.30 -10.98
CA LEU A 25 1.25 -15.60 -10.55
C LEU A 25 -0.27 -15.66 -10.78
N PRO A 26 -0.86 -16.88 -10.82
CA PRO A 26 -2.31 -17.02 -10.84
C PRO A 26 -2.96 -16.23 -9.70
N GLU A 27 -4.06 -15.54 -10.02
CA GLU A 27 -4.88 -14.84 -9.04
C GLU A 27 -5.36 -15.80 -7.95
N ILE A 28 -5.31 -15.34 -6.70
CA ILE A 28 -5.93 -16.02 -5.57
C ILE A 28 -7.15 -15.22 -5.16
N SER A 29 -8.32 -15.87 -5.19
CA SER A 29 -9.55 -15.27 -4.68
C SER A 29 -9.95 -15.95 -3.38
N PHE A 30 -10.18 -15.14 -2.35
CA PHE A 30 -10.80 -15.58 -1.10
C PHE A 30 -12.31 -15.39 -1.12
N ASN A 31 -12.85 -14.71 -2.14
CA ASN A 31 -14.27 -14.61 -2.35
C ASN A 31 -14.80 -15.98 -2.83
N PRO A 32 -15.79 -16.60 -2.14
CA PRO A 32 -16.41 -17.81 -2.63
C PRO A 32 -17.10 -17.61 -4.00
N GLU A 33 -17.49 -16.38 -4.32
CA GLU A 33 -17.98 -15.98 -5.64
C GLU A 33 -16.82 -15.41 -6.47
N THR A 34 -16.08 -16.30 -7.12
CA THR A 34 -14.80 -15.97 -7.77
C THR A 34 -14.93 -15.21 -9.10
N ASP A 35 -16.14 -15.07 -9.64
CA ASP A 35 -16.38 -14.50 -10.98
C ASP A 35 -17.13 -13.17 -10.88
N ILE A 36 -16.45 -12.17 -10.31
CA ILE A 36 -16.97 -10.80 -10.31
C ILE A 36 -16.78 -10.16 -11.69
N PRO A 37 -17.67 -9.25 -12.12
CA PRO A 37 -17.54 -8.55 -13.40
C PRO A 37 -16.15 -7.92 -13.60
N VAL A 38 -15.57 -8.11 -14.79
CA VAL A 38 -14.25 -7.58 -15.18
C VAL A 38 -14.13 -6.07 -14.92
N THR A 39 -15.21 -5.31 -15.05
CA THR A 39 -15.26 -3.87 -14.76
C THR A 39 -14.95 -3.55 -13.29
N LEU A 40 -15.30 -4.44 -12.36
CA LEU A 40 -14.99 -4.28 -10.93
C LEU A 40 -13.52 -4.62 -10.63
N LYS A 41 -12.83 -5.33 -11.52
CA LYS A 41 -11.39 -5.65 -11.41
C LYS A 41 -10.48 -4.52 -11.92
N ALA A 42 -11.03 -3.42 -12.43
CA ALA A 42 -10.25 -2.33 -13.02
C ALA A 42 -9.27 -1.71 -12.02
N HIS A 43 -9.70 -1.49 -10.78
CA HIS A 43 -8.85 -0.88 -9.74
C HIS A 43 -7.60 -1.73 -9.45
N GLY A 44 -7.74 -3.02 -9.14
CA GLY A 44 -6.59 -3.90 -8.92
C GLY A 44 -5.71 -4.09 -10.16
N THR A 45 -6.29 -4.02 -11.36
CA THR A 45 -5.54 -4.04 -12.62
C THR A 45 -4.63 -2.82 -12.76
N ASP A 46 -5.16 -1.63 -12.48
CA ASP A 46 -4.39 -0.37 -12.56
C ASP A 46 -3.26 -0.34 -11.52
N VAL A 47 -3.53 -0.81 -10.29
CA VAL A 47 -2.53 -0.97 -9.24
C VAL A 47 -1.38 -1.87 -9.72
N CYS A 48 -1.70 -3.02 -10.31
CA CYS A 48 -0.71 -3.94 -10.87
C CYS A 48 0.14 -3.30 -11.97
N ASN A 49 -0.50 -2.63 -12.94
CA ASN A 49 0.19 -1.94 -14.03
C ASN A 49 1.15 -0.86 -13.52
N THR A 50 0.74 -0.08 -12.51
CA THR A 50 1.60 0.94 -11.89
C THR A 50 2.82 0.32 -11.20
N ILE A 51 2.65 -0.78 -10.47
CA ILE A 51 3.78 -1.49 -9.85
C ILE A 51 4.77 -1.96 -10.92
N LEU A 52 4.29 -2.58 -12.01
CA LEU A 52 5.13 -3.11 -13.09
C LEU A 52 5.83 -2.01 -13.90
N LYS A 53 5.20 -0.83 -14.05
CA LYS A 53 5.84 0.34 -14.67
C LYS A 53 7.10 0.77 -13.91
N ILE A 54 7.14 0.56 -12.59
CA ILE A 54 8.26 0.94 -11.72
C ILE A 54 9.25 -0.20 -11.53
N ALA A 55 8.74 -1.40 -11.31
CA ALA A 55 9.49 -2.62 -11.08
C ALA A 55 9.08 -3.70 -12.08
N PRO A 56 9.53 -3.60 -13.35
CA PRO A 56 9.15 -4.56 -14.39
C PRO A 56 9.61 -5.99 -14.13
N GLU A 57 10.64 -6.15 -13.30
CA GLU A 57 11.18 -7.45 -12.87
C GLU A 57 10.45 -8.03 -11.65
N ALA A 58 9.51 -7.30 -11.04
CA ALA A 58 8.70 -7.82 -9.95
C ALA A 58 7.77 -8.93 -10.47
N ILE A 59 7.48 -9.89 -9.60
CA ILE A 59 6.41 -10.86 -9.83
C ILE A 59 5.21 -10.39 -9.02
N LEU A 60 4.08 -10.20 -9.68
CA LEU A 60 2.83 -9.86 -8.99
C LEU A 60 2.10 -11.12 -8.54
N LEU A 61 1.54 -11.08 -7.33
CA LEU A 61 0.58 -12.04 -6.84
C LEU A 61 -0.75 -11.29 -6.62
N PRO A 62 -1.69 -11.35 -7.57
CA PRO A 62 -3.01 -10.76 -7.40
C PRO A 62 -3.81 -11.53 -6.34
N VAL A 63 -4.37 -10.81 -5.38
CA VAL A 63 -5.17 -11.38 -4.29
C VAL A 63 -6.49 -10.62 -4.20
N GLN A 64 -7.58 -11.28 -4.61
CA GLN A 64 -8.92 -10.70 -4.50
C GLN A 64 -9.44 -10.84 -3.07
N ILE A 65 -9.73 -9.70 -2.44
CA ILE A 65 -10.27 -9.59 -1.08
C ILE A 65 -11.61 -8.86 -1.02
N THR A 66 -12.26 -8.70 -2.17
CA THR A 66 -13.54 -8.03 -2.30
C THR A 66 -14.69 -9.01 -2.47
N ASN A 67 -15.87 -8.59 -2.03
CA ASN A 67 -17.11 -9.31 -2.25
C ASN A 67 -17.57 -9.21 -3.72
N GLU A 68 -18.74 -9.78 -4.02
CA GLU A 68 -19.37 -9.81 -5.35
C GLU A 68 -19.68 -8.41 -5.93
N PHE A 69 -19.71 -7.38 -5.09
CA PHE A 69 -19.90 -5.98 -5.47
C PHE A 69 -18.58 -5.20 -5.59
N GLY A 70 -17.43 -5.86 -5.46
CA GLY A 70 -16.12 -5.21 -5.50
C GLY A 70 -15.80 -4.42 -4.23
N GLN A 71 -16.53 -4.64 -3.13
CA GLN A 71 -16.31 -3.95 -1.86
C GLN A 71 -15.35 -4.75 -0.98
N LEU A 72 -14.46 -4.04 -0.28
CA LEU A 72 -13.54 -4.63 0.69
C LEU A 72 -14.31 -5.45 1.74
N ASN A 73 -13.83 -6.66 2.01
CA ASN A 73 -14.40 -7.54 3.02
C ASN A 73 -13.34 -7.93 4.06
N THR A 74 -13.50 -7.49 5.31
CA THR A 74 -12.50 -7.71 6.37
C THR A 74 -12.21 -9.19 6.64
N PRO A 75 -13.19 -10.10 6.76
CA PRO A 75 -12.92 -11.54 6.81
C PRO A 75 -12.06 -12.07 5.64
N LEU A 76 -12.29 -11.61 4.41
CA LEU A 76 -11.47 -12.00 3.26
C LEU A 76 -10.04 -11.45 3.36
N LEU A 77 -9.88 -10.21 3.82
CA LEU A 77 -8.56 -9.63 4.09
C LEU A 77 -7.80 -10.45 5.14
N GLU A 78 -8.46 -10.81 6.25
CA GLU A 78 -7.84 -11.63 7.29
C GLU A 78 -7.39 -13.00 6.75
N ALA A 79 -8.23 -13.65 5.94
CA ALA A 79 -7.87 -14.92 5.31
C ALA A 79 -6.70 -14.79 4.33
N ALA A 80 -6.66 -13.71 3.55
CA ALA A 80 -5.56 -13.40 2.65
C ALA A 80 -4.24 -13.17 3.39
N LEU A 81 -4.25 -12.40 4.47
CA LEU A 81 -3.06 -12.14 5.29
C LEU A 81 -2.57 -13.41 5.99
N ASP A 82 -3.47 -14.26 6.49
CA ASP A 82 -3.12 -15.58 7.05
C ASP A 82 -2.41 -16.46 6.01
N TRP A 83 -2.93 -16.48 4.78
CA TRP A 83 -2.32 -17.26 3.70
C TRP A 83 -0.95 -16.70 3.29
N ILE A 84 -0.80 -15.38 3.20
CA ILE A 84 0.48 -14.73 2.88
C ILE A 84 1.51 -15.06 3.98
N LEU A 85 1.13 -14.99 5.26
CA LEU A 85 2.00 -15.41 6.37
C LEU A 85 2.48 -16.87 6.25
N GLN A 86 1.66 -17.76 5.70
CA GLN A 86 2.05 -19.15 5.49
C GLN A 86 2.92 -19.36 4.26
N LYS A 87 2.84 -18.48 3.26
CA LYS A 87 3.43 -18.68 1.94
C LYS A 87 4.58 -17.74 1.58
N HIS A 88 4.76 -16.64 2.31
CA HIS A 88 5.69 -15.58 1.92
C HIS A 88 7.13 -16.08 1.75
N GLN A 89 7.60 -17.01 2.58
CA GLN A 89 8.95 -17.58 2.46
C GLN A 89 9.09 -18.44 1.20
N GLN A 90 8.13 -19.35 0.97
CA GLN A 90 8.13 -20.26 -0.19
C GLN A 90 8.04 -19.48 -1.50
N MET A 91 7.24 -18.41 -1.52
CA MET A 91 6.95 -17.64 -2.71
C MET A 91 7.81 -16.39 -2.84
N ASN A 92 8.71 -16.10 -1.88
CA ASN A 92 9.48 -14.86 -1.84
C ASN A 92 8.60 -13.58 -1.88
N ILE A 93 7.45 -13.60 -1.19
CA ILE A 93 6.62 -12.40 -0.99
C ILE A 93 7.36 -11.47 -0.04
N LYS A 94 7.65 -10.26 -0.51
CA LYS A 94 8.38 -9.23 0.25
C LYS A 94 7.58 -7.95 0.45
N VAL A 95 6.54 -7.75 -0.36
CA VAL A 95 5.68 -6.58 -0.30
C VAL A 95 4.22 -7.02 -0.35
N VAL A 96 3.40 -6.44 0.52
CA VAL A 96 1.95 -6.50 0.48
C VAL A 96 1.46 -5.09 0.15
N CYS A 97 0.82 -4.94 -1.00
CA CYS A 97 0.22 -3.70 -1.47
C CYS A 97 -1.28 -3.72 -1.15
N ALA A 98 -1.70 -2.87 -0.22
CA ALA A 98 -3.11 -2.64 0.15
C ALA A 98 -3.51 -1.24 -0.34
N ALA A 99 -3.74 -1.10 -1.65
CA ALA A 99 -4.07 0.17 -2.31
C ALA A 99 -5.53 0.62 -2.06
N PHE A 100 -6.04 0.37 -0.85
CA PHE A 100 -7.38 0.70 -0.42
C PHE A 100 -7.32 1.35 0.98
N ALA A 101 -8.40 2.03 1.33
CA ALA A 101 -8.62 2.61 2.63
C ALA A 101 -10.11 2.56 2.94
N ASP A 102 -10.47 2.48 4.22
CA ASP A 102 -11.84 2.72 4.64
C ASP A 102 -12.14 4.23 4.78
N TYR A 103 -13.34 4.56 5.26
CA TYR A 103 -13.79 5.95 5.43
C TYR A 103 -13.40 6.55 6.79
N THR A 104 -12.43 5.97 7.51
CA THR A 104 -12.07 6.42 8.86
C THR A 104 -10.98 7.51 8.87
N HIS A 105 -10.81 8.17 10.02
CA HIS A 105 -9.84 9.24 10.21
C HIS A 105 -9.24 9.22 11.62
N HIS A 106 -8.39 8.23 11.89
CA HIS A 106 -7.86 7.97 13.21
C HIS A 106 -6.58 8.75 13.49
N LEU A 107 -6.44 9.24 14.72
CA LEU A 107 -5.20 9.83 15.24
C LEU A 107 -4.23 8.77 15.79
N THR A 108 -4.74 7.62 16.19
CA THR A 108 -3.97 6.54 16.84
C THR A 108 -4.48 5.18 16.36
N ASP A 109 -3.65 4.14 16.41
CA ASP A 109 -4.03 2.76 16.12
C ASP A 109 -4.61 1.97 17.31
N LYS A 110 -4.95 2.64 18.42
CA LYS A 110 -5.40 1.99 19.67
C LYS A 110 -6.65 1.15 19.50
N ASP A 111 -7.60 1.61 18.68
CA ASP A 111 -8.85 0.89 18.41
C ASP A 111 -8.59 -0.44 17.67
N PHE A 112 -7.42 -0.59 17.06
CA PHE A 112 -7.00 -1.78 16.32
C PHE A 112 -6.01 -2.64 17.11
N ALA A 113 -5.70 -2.28 18.36
CA ALA A 113 -4.64 -2.91 19.15
C ALA A 113 -4.75 -4.44 19.19
N ASP A 114 -5.98 -4.94 19.39
CA ASP A 114 -6.32 -6.36 19.47
C ASP A 114 -6.86 -6.95 18.16
N SER A 115 -6.90 -6.15 17.08
CA SER A 115 -7.43 -6.62 15.79
C SER A 115 -6.53 -7.69 15.17
N LYS A 116 -7.15 -8.71 14.55
CA LYS A 116 -6.41 -9.78 13.88
C LYS A 116 -5.54 -9.23 12.74
N VAL A 117 -6.07 -8.27 11.96
CA VAL A 117 -5.32 -7.62 10.88
C VAL A 117 -4.04 -6.94 11.40
N ARG A 118 -4.10 -6.22 12.53
CA ARG A 118 -2.90 -5.61 13.12
C ARG A 118 -1.88 -6.66 13.55
N HIS A 119 -2.32 -7.73 14.21
CA HIS A 119 -1.42 -8.83 14.59
C HIS A 119 -0.75 -9.47 13.36
N GLN A 120 -1.48 -9.69 12.28
CA GLN A 120 -0.92 -10.24 11.04
C GLN A 120 0.10 -9.31 10.40
N ILE A 121 -0.17 -7.99 10.38
CA ILE A 121 0.77 -6.98 9.87
C ILE A 121 2.06 -6.95 10.71
N ILE A 122 1.96 -7.04 12.03
CA ILE A 122 3.12 -7.13 12.93
C ILE A 122 3.97 -8.35 12.57
N LEU A 123 3.35 -9.54 12.45
CA LEU A 123 4.03 -10.78 12.10
C LEU A 123 4.68 -10.70 10.71
N LEU A 124 4.00 -10.14 9.71
CA LEU A 124 4.55 -9.93 8.38
C LEU A 124 5.82 -9.07 8.43
N LYS A 125 5.77 -7.97 9.18
CA LYS A 125 6.92 -7.07 9.38
C LYS A 125 8.09 -7.78 10.07
N GLU A 126 7.83 -8.54 11.13
CA GLU A 126 8.84 -9.33 11.83
C GLU A 126 9.49 -10.39 10.92
N GLN A 127 8.74 -10.91 9.95
CA GLN A 127 9.20 -11.85 8.94
C GLN A 127 9.77 -11.19 7.68
N GLY A 128 9.98 -9.86 7.70
CA GLY A 128 10.61 -9.10 6.62
C GLY A 128 9.73 -8.81 5.40
N VAL A 129 8.40 -8.86 5.56
CA VAL A 129 7.42 -8.46 4.55
C VAL A 129 6.93 -7.05 4.86
N ILE A 130 7.06 -6.13 3.90
CA ILE A 130 6.61 -4.75 4.05
C ILE A 130 5.14 -4.65 3.61
N VAL A 131 4.28 -4.16 4.50
CA VAL A 131 2.89 -3.80 4.16
C VAL A 131 2.85 -2.31 3.82
N VAL A 132 2.30 -1.98 2.66
CA VAL A 132 2.12 -0.61 2.16
C VAL A 132 0.63 -0.35 1.99
N ALA A 133 0.10 0.74 2.52
CA ALA A 133 -1.32 1.05 2.40
C ALA A 133 -1.64 2.53 2.17
N ALA A 134 -2.77 2.77 1.53
CA ALA A 134 -3.26 4.10 1.20
C ALA A 134 -3.70 4.84 2.47
N ALA A 135 -3.25 6.09 2.65
CA ALA A 135 -3.59 6.90 3.82
C ALA A 135 -5.08 7.30 3.88
N GLY A 136 -5.76 7.30 2.74
CA GLY A 136 -7.18 7.68 2.57
C GLY A 136 -7.37 8.98 1.79
N ASN A 137 -8.55 9.15 1.19
CA ASN A 137 -8.87 10.25 0.26
C ASN A 137 -9.92 11.24 0.80
N HIS A 138 -10.31 11.10 2.06
CA HIS A 138 -11.45 11.84 2.62
C HIS A 138 -11.03 13.03 3.50
N GLN A 139 -9.80 13.55 3.36
CA GLN A 139 -9.30 14.62 4.24
C GLN A 139 -10.25 15.83 4.31
N LEU A 140 -10.84 16.22 3.16
CA LEU A 140 -11.78 17.34 3.05
C LEU A 140 -13.20 17.02 3.54
N SER A 141 -13.52 15.74 3.77
CA SER A 141 -14.80 15.31 4.33
C SER A 141 -14.82 15.43 5.86
N PHE A 142 -13.65 15.57 6.49
CA PHE A 142 -13.51 15.83 7.91
C PHE A 142 -13.45 17.34 8.15
N ASN A 143 -14.16 17.79 9.17
CA ASN A 143 -14.27 19.21 9.52
C ASN A 143 -12.92 19.84 9.87
N ASP A 144 -12.79 21.16 9.72
CA ASP A 144 -11.54 21.95 9.88
C ASP A 144 -10.74 21.72 11.19
N LYS A 145 -11.35 21.06 12.18
CA LYS A 145 -10.69 20.68 13.46
C LYS A 145 -10.02 19.30 13.42
N ALA A 146 -10.17 18.56 12.33
CA ALA A 146 -9.70 17.18 12.14
C ALA A 146 -8.90 17.05 10.82
N ILE A 147 -7.96 17.98 10.59
CA ILE A 147 -6.99 17.93 9.49
C ILE A 147 -5.94 16.81 9.64
N GLN A 148 -5.90 16.16 10.81
CA GLN A 148 -4.95 15.12 11.17
C GLN A 148 -5.66 13.78 11.36
N GLY A 149 -5.24 12.78 10.60
CA GLY A 149 -5.70 11.41 10.72
C GLY A 149 -5.44 10.58 9.48
N MET A 150 -5.40 9.26 9.65
CA MET A 150 -5.30 8.30 8.54
C MET A 150 -6.44 7.29 8.63
N ALA A 151 -6.83 6.77 7.47
CA ALA A 151 -7.76 5.67 7.36
C ALA A 151 -7.10 4.35 7.76
N TRP A 152 -7.92 3.35 8.02
CA TRP A 152 -7.45 1.97 8.18
C TRP A 152 -7.28 1.33 6.78
N PRO A 153 -6.24 0.49 6.57
CA PRO A 153 -5.26 0.01 7.55
C PRO A 153 -4.02 0.90 7.72
N ALA A 154 -3.88 2.00 6.97
CA ALA A 154 -2.69 2.86 7.01
C ALA A 154 -2.39 3.50 8.37
N ILE A 155 -3.38 3.62 9.26
CA ILE A 155 -3.16 4.08 10.64
C ILE A 155 -2.32 3.11 11.48
N ILE A 156 -2.28 1.82 11.13
CA ILE A 156 -1.49 0.82 11.86
C ILE A 156 0.00 1.18 11.74
N ARG A 157 0.67 1.40 12.88
CA ARG A 157 2.04 1.97 12.94
C ARG A 157 3.12 1.09 12.26
N GLU A 158 2.84 -0.18 12.05
CA GLU A 158 3.70 -1.11 11.34
C GLU A 158 3.60 -1.01 9.81
N VAL A 159 2.58 -0.34 9.28
CA VAL A 159 2.34 -0.15 7.84
C VAL A 159 3.15 1.05 7.32
N VAL A 160 3.68 0.90 6.10
CA VAL A 160 4.15 2.04 5.31
C VAL A 160 2.92 2.76 4.75
N SER A 161 2.46 3.78 5.46
CA SER A 161 1.31 4.59 5.09
C SER A 161 1.67 5.61 4.02
N VAL A 162 0.90 5.62 2.92
CA VAL A 162 1.22 6.41 1.72
C VAL A 162 0.12 7.42 1.43
N GLY A 163 0.48 8.71 1.50
CA GLY A 163 -0.33 9.82 1.02
C GLY A 163 -0.01 10.17 -0.44
N ALA A 164 -0.85 11.02 -1.04
CA ALA A 164 -0.72 11.44 -2.43
C ALA A 164 -0.25 12.88 -2.57
N LEU A 165 0.57 13.12 -3.58
CA LEU A 165 0.91 14.46 -4.06
C LEU A 165 -0.01 14.88 -5.23
N ASN A 166 -0.23 16.17 -5.41
CA ASN A 166 -0.86 16.74 -6.60
C ASN A 166 0.17 16.91 -7.74
N ARG A 167 -0.28 17.32 -8.94
CA ARG A 167 0.57 17.45 -10.14
C ARG A 167 1.69 18.49 -9.97
N GLU A 168 1.53 19.41 -9.03
CA GLU A 168 2.48 20.44 -8.65
C GLU A 168 3.53 19.94 -7.66
N GLY A 169 3.45 18.67 -7.22
CA GLY A 169 4.36 18.06 -6.25
C GLY A 169 4.10 18.47 -4.80
N GLN A 170 2.92 19.04 -4.51
CA GLN A 170 2.47 19.43 -3.17
C GLN A 170 1.59 18.34 -2.57
N ILE A 171 1.36 18.37 -1.26
CA ILE A 171 0.44 17.42 -0.63
C ILE A 171 -0.97 17.61 -1.20
N ALA A 172 -1.58 16.55 -1.73
CA ALA A 172 -2.91 16.65 -2.30
C ALA A 172 -3.96 16.94 -1.22
N THR A 173 -4.86 17.88 -1.46
CA THR A 173 -5.85 18.34 -0.48
C THR A 173 -6.78 17.23 0.01
N TYR A 174 -7.10 16.25 -0.84
CA TYR A 174 -7.89 15.08 -0.48
C TYR A 174 -7.12 14.05 0.35
N SER A 175 -5.77 14.06 0.30
CA SER A 175 -4.95 13.05 0.95
C SER A 175 -5.02 13.19 2.45
N GLN A 176 -5.50 12.14 3.10
CA GLN A 176 -5.43 12.00 4.54
C GLN A 176 -3.98 11.97 5.00
N ARG A 177 -3.71 12.58 6.16
CA ARG A 177 -2.36 12.78 6.65
C ARG A 177 -2.33 12.88 8.17
N LEU A 178 -1.29 12.32 8.79
CA LEU A 178 -1.07 12.40 10.23
C LEU A 178 0.38 12.79 10.51
N ASN A 179 0.56 13.96 11.10
CA ASN A 179 1.87 14.54 11.35
C ASN A 179 2.50 13.90 12.59
N LYS A 180 3.80 13.59 12.50
CA LYS A 180 4.57 13.04 13.62
C LYS A 180 4.56 13.97 14.86
N GLY A 181 4.38 15.27 14.67
CA GLY A 181 4.22 16.27 15.73
C GLY A 181 3.02 16.02 16.66
N MET A 182 2.04 15.21 16.24
CA MET A 182 0.90 14.82 17.06
C MET A 182 1.25 13.86 18.20
N LYS A 183 2.45 13.26 18.19
CA LYS A 183 2.97 12.37 19.26
C LYS A 183 2.04 11.19 19.58
N THR A 184 1.44 10.58 18.56
CA THR A 184 0.50 9.46 18.69
C THR A 184 1.10 8.08 18.40
N ASP A 185 2.43 8.00 18.25
CA ASP A 185 3.19 6.87 17.68
C ASP A 185 2.84 6.50 16.23
N CYS A 186 1.82 7.12 15.65
CA CYS A 186 1.38 6.94 14.28
C CYS A 186 1.71 8.20 13.48
N ALA A 187 2.12 8.04 12.22
CA ALA A 187 2.35 9.15 11.31
C ALA A 187 2.29 8.65 9.86
N THR A 188 1.94 9.54 8.93
CA THR A 188 2.06 9.24 7.50
C THR A 188 3.53 9.01 7.17
N THR A 189 3.83 7.87 6.54
CA THR A 189 5.22 7.45 6.29
C THR A 189 5.82 8.23 5.15
N VAL A 190 5.07 8.44 4.07
CA VAL A 190 5.55 9.10 2.86
C VAL A 190 4.40 9.62 2.00
N PHE A 191 4.64 10.69 1.24
CA PHE A 191 3.79 11.11 0.13
C PHE A 191 4.53 10.93 -1.19
N THR A 192 3.83 10.49 -2.23
CA THR A 192 4.42 10.37 -3.56
C THR A 192 3.41 10.74 -4.64
N MET A 193 3.92 11.02 -5.85
CA MET A 193 3.10 11.28 -7.02
C MET A 193 2.34 10.00 -7.37
N PRO A 194 1.00 10.05 -7.47
CA PRO A 194 0.24 8.89 -7.90
C PRO A 194 0.38 8.66 -9.41
N ASP A 195 0.37 7.39 -9.79
CA ASP A 195 0.03 6.93 -11.15
C ASP A 195 -1.35 6.24 -11.08
N ALA A 196 -1.78 5.49 -12.10
CA ALA A 196 -3.04 4.75 -12.07
C ALA A 196 -3.17 3.87 -10.79
N PRO A 197 -4.35 3.78 -10.16
CA PRO A 197 -5.64 4.39 -10.55
C PRO A 197 -5.78 5.88 -10.16
N GLY A 198 -4.77 6.50 -9.55
CA GLY A 198 -4.81 7.86 -9.01
C GLY A 198 -4.91 7.87 -7.48
N ASP A 199 -4.99 9.07 -6.91
CA ASP A 199 -5.17 9.30 -5.47
C ASP A 199 -4.17 8.53 -4.56
N THR A 200 -4.54 8.26 -3.30
CA THR A 200 -3.65 7.51 -2.39
C THR A 200 -3.46 6.05 -2.81
N SER A 201 -4.39 5.46 -3.58
CA SER A 201 -4.27 4.11 -4.13
C SER A 201 -3.13 4.00 -5.14
N GLY A 202 -3.07 4.92 -6.11
CA GLY A 202 -2.01 5.03 -7.09
C GLY A 202 -0.66 5.39 -6.46
N ALA A 203 -0.66 6.27 -5.45
CA ALA A 203 0.55 6.57 -4.70
C ALA A 203 1.08 5.33 -3.95
N THR A 204 0.18 4.51 -3.38
CA THR A 204 0.51 3.24 -2.74
C THR A 204 1.12 2.24 -3.73
N ALA A 205 0.51 2.12 -4.91
CA ALA A 205 1.03 1.29 -5.99
C ALA A 205 2.44 1.74 -6.42
N VAL A 206 2.65 3.05 -6.55
CA VAL A 206 3.97 3.64 -6.85
C VAL A 206 5.00 3.21 -5.81
N MET A 207 4.66 3.34 -4.52
CA MET A 207 5.58 3.01 -3.43
C MET A 207 5.86 1.51 -3.32
N ALA A 208 4.85 0.65 -3.54
CA ALA A 208 5.03 -0.79 -3.62
C ALA A 208 6.01 -1.18 -4.75
N GLY A 209 5.88 -0.54 -5.92
CA GLY A 209 6.83 -0.68 -7.02
C GLY A 209 8.24 -0.24 -6.66
N VAL A 210 8.41 0.92 -6.01
CA VAL A 210 9.73 1.42 -5.57
C VAL A 210 10.39 0.41 -4.61
N ILE A 211 9.66 -0.08 -3.61
CA ILE A 211 10.16 -1.07 -2.66
C ILE A 211 10.53 -2.37 -3.37
N ALA A 212 9.70 -2.85 -4.31
CA ALA A 212 10.00 -4.04 -5.09
C ALA A 212 11.27 -3.88 -5.95
N LYS A 213 11.44 -2.72 -6.59
CA LYS A 213 12.64 -2.37 -7.36
C LYS A 213 13.90 -2.40 -6.48
N LEU A 214 13.82 -1.86 -5.26
CA LEU A 214 14.92 -1.86 -4.30
C LEU A 214 15.32 -3.29 -3.90
N TYR A 215 14.37 -4.19 -3.66
CA TYR A 215 14.68 -5.61 -3.40
C TYR A 215 15.42 -6.28 -4.56
N THR A 216 15.00 -5.99 -5.81
CA THR A 216 15.66 -6.54 -7.01
C THR A 216 17.08 -5.98 -7.20
N GLN A 217 17.27 -4.68 -6.94
CA GLN A 217 18.57 -4.02 -7.07
C GLN A 217 19.55 -4.41 -5.94
N HIS A 218 19.03 -4.78 -4.77
CA HIS A 218 19.82 -5.03 -3.57
C HIS A 218 19.42 -6.35 -2.87
N PRO A 219 19.57 -7.51 -3.53
CA PRO A 219 19.07 -8.81 -3.05
C PRO A 219 19.72 -9.31 -1.75
N GLY A 220 20.87 -8.74 -1.35
CA GLY A 220 21.56 -9.06 -0.11
C GLY A 220 21.17 -8.19 1.09
N LEU A 221 20.37 -7.15 0.88
CA LEU A 221 19.93 -6.28 1.96
C LEU A 221 18.71 -6.85 2.69
N THR A 222 18.73 -6.70 4.01
CA THR A 222 17.56 -6.96 4.85
C THR A 222 16.49 -5.90 4.63
N THR A 223 15.24 -6.24 4.95
CA THR A 223 14.10 -5.32 4.95
C THR A 223 14.38 -4.04 5.74
N THR A 224 15.06 -4.16 6.89
CA THR A 224 15.47 -3.01 7.71
C THR A 224 16.43 -2.08 6.97
N GLN A 225 17.43 -2.65 6.28
CA GLN A 225 18.40 -1.86 5.51
C GLN A 225 17.73 -1.17 4.32
N LEU A 226 16.85 -1.86 3.60
CA LEU A 226 16.08 -1.27 2.48
C LEU A 226 15.14 -0.16 2.97
N THR A 227 14.50 -0.34 4.12
CA THR A 227 13.65 0.70 4.72
C THR A 227 14.49 1.91 5.14
N ALA A 228 15.71 1.70 5.64
CA ALA A 228 16.63 2.80 5.97
C ALA A 228 17.08 3.56 4.71
N GLN A 229 17.38 2.85 3.62
CA GLN A 229 17.71 3.45 2.33
C GLN A 229 16.54 4.23 1.75
N LEU A 230 15.33 3.65 1.75
CA LEU A 230 14.13 4.35 1.29
C LEU A 230 13.93 5.66 2.07
N LYS A 231 14.14 5.64 3.39
CA LYS A 231 14.05 6.84 4.25
C LYS A 231 15.15 7.86 3.97
N SER A 232 16.37 7.44 3.61
CA SER A 232 17.44 8.39 3.24
C SER A 232 17.18 9.08 1.91
N ASP A 233 16.40 8.46 1.03
CA ASP A 233 16.05 9.01 -0.29
C ASP A 233 14.81 9.92 -0.24
N MET A 234 14.08 9.93 0.89
CA MET A 234 12.96 10.85 1.10
C MET A 234 13.44 12.29 1.27
N GLN A 235 12.69 13.20 0.67
CA GLN A 235 12.81 14.65 0.86
C GLN A 235 11.75 15.15 1.83
N ILE A 236 11.80 16.43 2.16
CA ILE A 236 10.78 17.09 2.98
C ILE A 236 10.05 18.13 2.14
N ALA A 237 8.72 18.06 2.13
CA ALA A 237 7.85 19.10 1.58
C ALA A 237 7.03 19.75 2.69
N LYS A 238 6.54 20.97 2.41
CA LYS A 238 5.59 21.69 3.26
C LYS A 238 4.19 21.55 2.70
N ASP A 239 3.21 21.45 3.58
CA ASP A 239 1.80 21.65 3.23
C ASP A 239 1.40 23.13 3.35
N GLU A 240 0.12 23.40 3.09
CA GLU A 240 -0.51 24.72 3.19
C GLU A 240 -0.43 25.38 4.58
N GLU A 241 -0.19 24.60 5.62
CA GLU A 241 -0.04 25.05 7.01
C GLU A 241 1.42 25.08 7.47
N GLU A 242 2.38 24.96 6.54
CA GLU A 242 3.82 24.89 6.80
C GLU A 242 4.26 23.63 7.59
N ASN A 243 3.40 22.61 7.72
CA ASN A 243 3.79 21.34 8.32
C ASN A 243 4.75 20.59 7.39
N LEU A 244 5.74 19.93 8.00
CA LEU A 244 6.76 19.17 7.27
C LEU A 244 6.36 17.72 7.06
N TRP A 245 6.47 17.25 5.82
CA TRP A 245 6.07 15.91 5.41
C TRP A 245 7.17 15.19 4.63
N PRO A 246 7.41 13.90 4.90
CA PRO A 246 8.30 13.08 4.09
C PRO A 246 7.69 12.84 2.71
N VAL A 247 8.43 13.16 1.66
CA VAL A 247 8.01 12.96 0.27
C VAL A 247 9.03 12.15 -0.51
N PHE A 248 8.55 11.32 -1.43
CA PHE A 248 9.38 10.56 -2.34
C PHE A 248 9.00 10.88 -3.77
N PHE A 249 9.91 11.49 -4.53
CA PHE A 249 9.73 11.75 -5.95
C PHE A 249 10.37 10.62 -6.75
N TYR A 250 9.57 9.64 -7.17
CA TYR A 250 10.06 8.64 -8.09
C TYR A 250 10.48 9.29 -9.41
N ARG A 251 11.70 9.00 -9.84
CA ARG A 251 12.23 9.38 -11.15
C ARG A 251 12.47 8.07 -11.92
N PRO A 252 11.76 7.84 -13.05
CA PRO A 252 11.90 6.61 -13.82
C PRO A 252 13.33 6.38 -14.32
#